data_AF-A0A2U2RJD2-F1
#
_entry.id   AF-A0A2U2RJD2-F1
#
_cell.length_a   1.000
_cell.length_b   1.000
_cell.length_c   1.000
_cell.angle_alpha   90.00
_cell.angle_beta   90.00
_cell.angle_gamma   90.00
#
_symmetry.space_group_name_H-M   'P 1'
#
loop_
_entity.id
_entity.type
_entity.pdbx_description
1 polymer ?
#
loop_
_entity_poly.entity_id
_entity_poly.type
_entity_poly.pdbx_seq_one_letter_code
_entity_poly.pdbx_strand_id
1 'polypeptide(L)'
;MTQISHTAPDQGATAAQTAQSAVASVRTPEPLNVLDKVGMGILGLLTLSGLWMMLAPFLVDTQKRGAEWSAGTTNDFFVGLVLAVLSLGALVTVLAGGLTAIARRARERAASTQA
;
A
#
# COMPACT_ATOMS: atom_id res chain seq x y z
N MET A 1 -28.04 25.41 58.92
CA MET A 1 -27.43 26.43 58.04
C MET A 1 -26.90 25.72 56.81
N THR A 2 -27.61 25.85 55.68
CA THR A 2 -27.36 25.12 54.44
C THR A 2 -26.38 25.90 53.55
N GLN A 3 -25.34 25.21 53.07
CA GLN A 3 -24.39 25.69 52.06
C GLN A 3 -25.08 25.93 50.72
N ILE A 4 -24.75 27.03 50.04
CA ILE A 4 -24.82 27.13 48.57
C ILE A 4 -23.59 27.92 48.09
N SER A 5 -22.52 27.21 47.74
CA SER A 5 -21.40 27.76 46.97
C SER A 5 -21.80 27.75 45.49
N HIS A 6 -22.01 28.93 44.92
CA HIS A 6 -22.33 29.11 43.51
C HIS A 6 -21.02 29.11 42.70
N THR A 7 -20.62 27.95 42.20
CA THR A 7 -19.45 27.79 41.31
C THR A 7 -19.83 28.26 39.90
N ALA A 8 -19.12 29.26 39.38
CA ALA A 8 -19.29 29.75 38.02
C ALA A 8 -18.93 28.66 36.98
N PRO A 9 -19.58 28.60 35.81
CA PRO A 9 -19.25 27.61 34.78
C PRO A 9 -17.88 27.91 34.16
N ASP A 10 -16.99 26.91 34.16
CA ASP A 10 -15.68 26.87 33.50
C ASP A 10 -15.80 26.98 31.96
N GLN A 11 -16.24 28.13 31.44
CA GLN A 11 -16.38 28.35 29.99
C GLN A 11 -15.04 28.30 29.25
N GLY A 12 -13.93 28.62 29.94
CA GLY A 12 -12.58 28.53 29.39
C GLY A 12 -12.12 27.09 29.13
N ALA A 13 -12.55 26.14 29.96
CA ALA A 13 -12.21 24.72 29.78
C ALA A 13 -12.91 24.14 28.55
N THR A 14 -14.18 24.47 28.31
CA THR A 14 -14.97 23.94 27.19
C THR A 14 -14.49 24.45 25.83
N ALA A 15 -14.11 25.73 25.74
CA ALA A 15 -13.57 26.31 24.50
C ALA A 15 -12.21 25.72 24.12
N ALA A 16 -11.32 25.55 25.12
CA ALA A 16 -10.02 24.90 24.91
C ALA A 16 -10.17 23.42 24.54
N GLN A 17 -11.13 22.71 25.14
CA GLN A 17 -11.41 21.29 24.86
C GLN A 17 -12.04 21.08 23.48
N THR A 18 -12.90 22.00 23.04
CA THR A 18 -13.47 22.00 21.67
C THR A 18 -12.39 22.27 20.62
N ALA A 19 -11.50 23.23 20.86
CA ALA A 19 -10.38 23.53 19.97
C ALA A 19 -9.37 22.38 19.91
N GLN A 20 -9.04 21.75 21.05
CA GLN A 20 -8.18 20.57 21.10
C GLN A 20 -8.81 19.35 20.43
N SER A 21 -10.12 19.17 20.51
CA SER A 21 -10.84 18.10 19.79
C SER A 21 -10.81 18.32 18.27
N ALA A 22 -10.92 19.57 17.81
CA ALA A 22 -10.80 19.93 16.40
C ALA A 22 -9.37 19.73 15.86
N VAL A 23 -8.35 20.08 16.65
CA VAL A 23 -6.93 19.88 16.29
C VAL A 23 -6.52 18.41 16.36
N ALA A 24 -7.03 17.63 17.31
CA ALA A 24 -6.83 16.18 17.37
C ALA A 24 -7.54 15.44 16.23
N SER A 25 -8.61 16.02 15.69
CA SER A 25 -9.30 15.50 14.49
C SER A 25 -8.57 15.83 13.18
N VAL A 26 -7.54 16.68 13.20
CA VAL A 26 -6.54 16.77 12.12
C VAL A 26 -5.64 15.55 12.26
N ARG A 27 -6.22 14.37 12.02
CA ARG A 27 -5.49 13.12 11.91
C ARG A 27 -4.42 13.33 10.86
N THR A 28 -3.18 13.17 11.29
CA THR A 28 -2.03 13.03 10.42
C THR A 28 -2.37 12.04 9.30
N PRO A 29 -1.96 12.30 8.05
CA PRO A 29 -2.10 11.29 7.02
C PRO A 29 -1.39 10.04 7.54
N GLU A 30 -2.15 8.98 7.78
CA GLU A 30 -1.58 7.69 8.17
C GLU A 30 -0.50 7.38 7.14
N PRO A 31 0.79 7.34 7.53
CA PRO A 31 1.84 7.08 6.56
C PRO A 31 1.53 5.73 5.95
N LEU A 32 1.46 5.66 4.62
CA LEU A 32 1.38 4.42 3.85
C LEU A 32 2.23 3.38 4.56
N ASN A 33 1.58 2.36 5.14
CA ASN A 33 2.16 1.49 6.14
C ASN A 33 3.51 1.00 5.62
N VAL A 34 4.58 1.11 6.41
CA VAL A 34 5.93 0.72 5.96
C VAL A 34 5.92 -0.71 5.42
N LEU A 35 5.07 -1.56 6.00
CA LEU A 35 4.81 -2.90 5.55
C LEU A 35 4.27 -2.98 4.10
N ASP A 36 3.36 -2.09 3.70
CA ASP A 36 2.81 -2.04 2.34
C ASP A 36 3.87 -1.58 1.33
N LYS A 37 4.69 -0.59 1.71
CA LYS A 37 5.80 -0.10 0.87
C LYS A 37 6.85 -1.18 0.66
N VAL A 38 7.24 -1.85 1.75
CA VAL A 38 8.19 -2.97 1.70
C VAL A 38 7.59 -4.13 0.90
N GLY A 39 6.32 -4.46 1.12
CA GLY A 39 5.60 -5.48 0.37
C GLY A 39 5.58 -5.21 -1.14
N MET A 40 5.23 -3.98 -1.56
CA MET A 40 5.30 -3.56 -2.96
C MET A 40 6.72 -3.66 -3.53
N GLY A 41 7.72 -3.24 -2.76
CA GLY A 41 9.13 -3.34 -3.16
C GLY A 41 9.56 -4.79 -3.39
N ILE A 42 9.22 -5.69 -2.46
CA ILE A 42 9.49 -7.12 -2.58
C ILE A 42 8.78 -7.71 -3.80
N LEU A 43 7.49 -7.41 -4.00
CA LEU A 43 6.75 -7.89 -5.16
C LEU A 43 7.33 -7.39 -6.48
N GLY A 44 7.78 -6.13 -6.52
CA GLY A 44 8.49 -5.57 -7.66
C GLY A 44 9.79 -6.35 -7.92
N LEU A 45 10.63 -6.53 -6.90
CA LEU A 45 11.88 -7.29 -7.04
C LEU A 45 11.64 -8.73 -7.50
N LEU A 46 10.65 -9.43 -6.93
CA LEU A 46 10.29 -10.79 -7.36
C LEU A 46 9.83 -10.84 -8.81
N THR A 47 9.07 -9.82 -9.26
CA THR A 47 8.65 -9.71 -10.66
C THR A 47 9.86 -9.57 -11.58
N LEU A 48 10.79 -8.67 -11.22
CA LEU A 48 12.03 -8.47 -11.98
C LEU A 48 12.93 -9.71 -11.96
N SER A 49 13.03 -10.40 -10.82
CA SER A 49 13.77 -11.66 -10.71
C SER A 49 13.17 -12.76 -11.58
N GLY A 50 11.84 -12.88 -11.64
CA GLY A 50 11.16 -13.82 -12.53
C GLY A 50 11.44 -13.53 -14.01
N LEU A 51 11.31 -12.27 -14.43
CA LEU A 51 11.69 -11.83 -15.79
C LEU A 51 13.16 -12.10 -16.08
N TRP A 52 14.04 -11.85 -15.12
CA TRP A 52 15.45 -12.12 -15.25
C TRP A 52 15.71 -13.61 -15.48
N MET A 53 15.09 -14.51 -14.71
CA MET A 53 15.26 -15.96 -14.94
C MET A 53 14.82 -16.39 -16.34
N MET A 54 13.76 -15.81 -16.89
CA MET A 54 13.32 -16.11 -18.26
C MET A 54 14.33 -15.67 -19.31
N LEU A 55 15.00 -14.55 -19.09
CA LEU A 55 15.89 -13.92 -20.08
C LEU A 55 17.36 -14.32 -19.90
N ALA A 56 17.78 -14.67 -18.69
CA ALA A 56 19.17 -14.95 -18.33
C ALA A 56 19.82 -16.01 -19.23
N PRO A 57 19.16 -17.14 -19.56
CA PRO A 57 19.78 -18.16 -20.41
C PRO A 57 20.25 -17.63 -21.78
N PHE A 58 19.50 -16.67 -22.33
CA PHE A 58 19.74 -16.07 -23.64
C PHE A 58 20.67 -14.86 -23.58
N LEU A 59 20.63 -14.09 -22.49
CA LEU A 59 21.47 -12.91 -22.30
C LEU A 59 22.91 -13.27 -21.93
N VAL A 60 23.10 -14.33 -21.17
CA VAL A 60 24.42 -14.82 -20.72
C VAL A 60 25.01 -15.85 -21.71
N ASP A 61 24.32 -16.09 -22.83
CA ASP A 61 24.74 -16.99 -23.92
C ASP A 61 24.99 -18.45 -23.48
N THR A 62 24.40 -18.83 -22.34
CA THR A 62 24.37 -20.23 -21.88
C THR A 62 23.49 -21.10 -22.80
N GLN A 63 22.48 -20.49 -23.45
CA GLN A 63 21.62 -21.12 -24.43
C GLN A 63 21.76 -20.43 -25.79
N LYS A 64 22.18 -21.20 -26.81
CA LYS A 64 22.29 -20.72 -28.19
C LYS A 64 20.92 -20.39 -28.78
N ARG A 65 20.79 -19.22 -29.42
CA ARG A 65 19.54 -18.82 -30.09
C ARG A 65 19.24 -19.74 -31.27
N GLY A 66 18.00 -20.24 -31.34
CA GLY A 66 17.54 -21.15 -32.38
C GLY A 66 17.93 -22.62 -32.19
N ALA A 67 18.70 -22.95 -31.14
CA ALA A 67 18.91 -24.34 -30.73
C ALA A 67 17.72 -24.85 -29.91
N GLU A 68 17.56 -26.18 -29.87
CA GLU A 68 16.57 -26.82 -29.00
C GLU A 68 16.84 -26.46 -27.53
N TRP A 69 15.78 -26.19 -26.77
CA TRP A 69 15.92 -25.76 -25.38
C TRP A 69 16.44 -26.89 -24.51
N SER A 70 17.48 -26.60 -23.74
CA SER A 70 17.91 -27.53 -22.70
C SER A 70 16.81 -27.69 -21.65
N ALA A 71 16.84 -28.82 -20.93
CA ALA A 71 15.94 -29.03 -19.78
C ALA A 71 16.10 -27.91 -18.73
N GLY A 72 17.33 -27.41 -18.54
CA GLY A 72 17.62 -26.27 -17.65
C GLY A 72 16.95 -24.99 -18.11
N THR A 73 17.13 -24.60 -19.38
CA THR A 73 16.48 -23.40 -19.96
C THR A 73 14.96 -23.47 -19.87
N THR A 74 14.39 -24.65 -20.13
CA THR A 74 12.94 -24.86 -20.05
C THR A 74 12.45 -24.64 -18.62
N ASN A 75 13.13 -25.24 -17.64
CA ASN A 75 12.78 -25.06 -16.23
C ASN A 75 12.93 -23.59 -15.79
N ASP A 76 14.05 -22.95 -16.08
CA ASP A 76 14.30 -21.56 -15.68
C ASP A 76 13.28 -20.60 -16.30
N PHE A 77 12.90 -20.83 -17.56
CA PHE A 77 11.88 -20.06 -18.24
C PHE A 77 10.51 -20.20 -17.57
N PHE A 78 10.04 -21.43 -17.34
CA PHE A 78 8.71 -21.65 -16.75
C PHE A 78 8.64 -21.26 -15.26
N VAL A 79 9.70 -21.52 -14.49
CA VAL A 79 9.79 -21.07 -13.09
C VAL A 79 9.82 -19.55 -13.02
N GLY A 80 10.63 -18.90 -13.86
CA GLY A 80 10.68 -17.44 -13.98
C GLY A 80 9.34 -16.84 -14.38
N LEU A 81 8.64 -17.46 -15.34
CA LEU A 81 7.30 -17.06 -15.78
C LEU A 81 6.27 -17.12 -14.67
N VAL A 82 6.19 -18.25 -13.94
CA VAL A 82 5.26 -18.41 -12.81
C VAL A 82 5.55 -17.37 -11.74
N LEU A 83 6.82 -17.19 -11.38
CA LEU A 83 7.22 -16.20 -10.38
C LEU A 83 6.83 -14.78 -10.80
N ALA A 84 7.11 -14.40 -12.04
CA ALA A 84 6.79 -13.08 -12.59
C ALA A 84 5.28 -12.82 -12.61
N VAL A 85 4.48 -13.79 -13.08
CA VAL A 85 3.02 -13.63 -13.19
C VAL A 85 2.38 -13.51 -11.80
N LEU A 86 2.76 -14.35 -10.85
CA LEU A 86 2.18 -14.33 -9.50
C LEU A 86 2.55 -13.04 -8.75
N SER A 87 3.82 -12.65 -8.78
CA SER A 87 4.30 -11.44 -8.10
C SER A 87 3.72 -10.17 -8.75
N LEU A 88 3.64 -10.10 -10.08
CA LEU A 88 3.01 -8.98 -10.78
C LEU A 88 1.51 -8.92 -10.49
N GLY A 89 0.80 -10.05 -10.50
CA GLY A 89 -0.63 -10.11 -10.18
C GLY A 89 -0.91 -9.63 -8.76
N ALA A 90 -0.09 -10.04 -7.78
CA ALA A 90 -0.16 -9.55 -6.43
C ALA A 90 0.12 -8.03 -6.37
N LEU A 91 1.15 -7.54 -7.06
CA LEU A 91 1.50 -6.12 -7.10
C LEU A 91 0.37 -5.27 -7.66
N VAL A 92 -0.23 -5.69 -8.78
CA VAL A 92 -1.38 -5.03 -9.40
C VAL A 92 -2.57 -5.03 -8.44
N THR A 93 -2.82 -6.13 -7.73
CA THR A 93 -3.92 -6.22 -6.76
C THR A 93 -3.73 -5.24 -5.60
N VAL A 94 -2.52 -5.15 -5.04
CA VAL A 94 -2.20 -4.22 -3.96
C VAL A 94 -2.35 -2.77 -4.43
N LEU A 95 -1.85 -2.44 -5.63
CA LEU A 95 -2.00 -1.11 -6.23
C LEU A 95 -3.47 -0.77 -6.45
N ALA A 96 -4.23 -1.64 -7.10
CA ALA A 96 -5.65 -1.44 -7.37
C ALA A 96 -6.48 -1.27 -6.08
N GLY A 97 -6.18 -2.08 -5.06
CA GLY A 97 -6.79 -1.97 -3.73
C GLY A 97 -6.51 -0.61 -3.09
N GLY A 98 -5.25 -0.16 -3.13
CA GLY A 98 -4.84 1.15 -2.63
C GLY A 98 -5.56 2.31 -3.34
N LEU A 99 -5.58 2.31 -4.68
CA LEU A 99 -6.29 3.34 -5.47
C LEU A 99 -7.79 3.34 -5.17
N THR A 100 -8.41 2.16 -5.06
CA THR A 100 -9.84 2.03 -4.76
C THR A 100 -10.16 2.57 -3.37
N ALA A 101 -9.32 2.29 -2.38
CA ALA A 101 -9.47 2.80 -1.02
C ALA A 101 -9.38 4.33 -0.97
N ILE A 102 -8.42 4.93 -1.70
CA ILE A 102 -8.28 6.38 -1.81
C ILE A 102 -9.52 7.00 -2.47
N ALA A 103 -9.98 6.41 -3.58
CA ALA A 103 -11.16 6.90 -4.29
C ALA A 103 -12.44 6.85 -3.44
N ARG A 104 -12.62 5.78 -2.63
CA ARG A 104 -13.74 5.67 -1.68
C ARG A 104 -13.70 6.75 -0.62
N ARG A 105 -12.54 6.96 0.01
CA ARG A 105 -12.33 8.01 1.03
C ARG A 105 -12.62 9.42 0.49
N ALA A 106 -12.26 9.70 -0.76
CA ALA A 106 -12.53 10.99 -1.40
C ALA A 106 -14.04 11.25 -1.57
N ARG A 107 -14.81 10.21 -1.95
CA ARG A 107 -16.27 10.32 -2.11
C ARG A 107 -17.00 10.55 -0.79
N GLU A 108 -16.60 9.83 0.27
CA GLU A 108 -17.18 10.00 1.61
C GLU A 108 -17.00 11.42 2.14
N ARG A 109 -15.80 12.02 1.93
CA ARG A 109 -15.53 13.41 2.30
C ARG A 109 -16.43 14.39 1.56
N ALA A 110 -16.59 14.22 0.25
CA ALA A 110 -17.44 15.09 -0.57
C ALA A 110 -18.91 15.04 -0.12
N ALA A 111 -19.41 13.87 0.27
CA ALA A 111 -20.77 13.71 0.79
C ALA A 111 -20.96 14.41 2.15
N SER A 112 -19.96 14.35 3.05
CA SER A 112 -20.02 15.00 4.36
C SER A 112 -19.97 16.54 4.31
N THR A 113 -19.47 17.13 3.23
CA THR A 113 -19.45 18.60 3.05
C THR A 113 -20.80 19.15 2.62
N GLN A 114 -21.74 18.30 2.18
CA GLN A 114 -23.06 18.71 1.69
C GLN A 114 -24.20 18.46 2.71
N ALA A 115 -23.91 17.85 3.85
CA ALA A 115 -24.85 17.60 4.94
C ALA A 115 -24.68 18.64 6.05
#